data_AF-A0A072N4S9-F1
#
_entry.id   AF-A0A072N4S9-F1
#
_cell.length_a   1.000
_cell.length_b   1.000
_cell.length_c   1.000
_cell.angle_alpha   90.00
_cell.angle_beta   90.00
_cell.angle_gamma   90.00
#
_symmetry.space_group_name_H-M   'P 1'
#
loop_
_entity.id
_entity.type
_entity.pdbx_description
1 polymer ?
#
loop_
_entity_poly.entity_id
_entity_poly.type
_entity_poly.pdbx_seq_one_letter_code
_entity_poly.pdbx_strand_id
1 'polypeptide(L)'
;MARIFRKQNATVYPDALICEAEGLECLAEELQKSGSMVRVPRIQHVDEAVLEIEEIESGPATSEALAQFGEGLARLHKRQQPQYGWGRDNYIGLSPQKNGWSQSWGQFFVRNRLEYQVSRIRDRDIRDRIEGVLGIRGACWLSGSVRVVSIPACFMEIYGLATSCLKGMRPG
;
A
#
# COMPACT_ATOMS: atom_id res chain seq x y z
N MET A 1 24.62 5.99 17.36
CA MET A 1 23.21 5.56 17.42
C MET A 1 22.54 5.98 16.12
N ALA A 2 21.68 5.13 15.54
CA ALA A 2 20.90 5.54 14.36
C ALA A 2 19.94 6.67 14.76
N ARG A 3 19.74 7.65 13.89
CA ARG A 3 18.80 8.74 14.13
C ARG A 3 17.36 8.21 14.02
N ILE A 4 16.44 8.86 14.73
CA ILE A 4 15.03 8.45 14.83
C ILE A 4 14.15 9.49 14.13
N PHE A 5 13.31 9.01 13.21
CA PHE A 5 12.22 9.80 12.66
C PHE A 5 10.94 9.50 13.45
N ARG A 6 10.27 10.56 13.92
CA ARG A 6 9.05 10.46 14.73
C ARG A 6 7.86 11.00 13.96
N LYS A 7 6.83 10.17 13.81
CA LYS A 7 5.53 10.53 13.23
C LYS A 7 4.48 10.61 14.33
N GLN A 8 3.68 11.67 14.32
CA GLN A 8 2.54 11.82 15.22
C GLN A 8 1.25 11.42 14.51
N ASN A 9 0.30 10.82 15.24
CA ASN A 9 -0.98 10.46 14.68
C ASN A 9 -1.83 11.72 14.51
N ALA A 10 -2.00 12.17 13.27
CA ALA A 10 -2.84 13.30 12.91
C ALA A 10 -4.21 12.86 12.35
N THR A 11 -4.54 11.57 12.46
CA THR A 11 -5.78 11.00 11.92
C THR A 11 -6.84 10.83 13.00
N VAL A 12 -8.08 10.55 12.59
CA VAL A 12 -9.16 10.20 13.52
C VAL A 12 -9.13 8.73 13.94
N TYR A 13 -8.18 7.94 13.45
CA TYR A 13 -8.09 6.50 13.67
C TYR A 13 -6.95 6.20 14.65
N PRO A 14 -7.25 5.73 15.87
CA PRO A 14 -6.22 5.48 16.89
C PRO A 14 -5.18 4.46 16.44
N ASP A 15 -5.60 3.47 15.65
CA ASP A 15 -4.74 2.38 15.21
C ASP A 15 -3.99 2.63 13.89
N ALA A 16 -4.07 3.84 13.32
CA ALA A 16 -3.46 4.15 12.02
C ALA A 16 -1.94 3.90 12.00
N LEU A 17 -1.24 4.32 13.06
CA LEU A 17 0.20 4.13 13.17
C LEU A 17 0.60 2.69 13.48
N ILE A 18 -0.26 1.96 14.20
CA ILE A 18 -0.09 0.52 14.47
C ILE A 18 -0.18 -0.26 13.15
N CYS A 19 -1.20 0.03 12.33
CA CYS A 19 -1.36 -0.57 11.00
C CYS A 19 -0.18 -0.25 10.06
N GLU A 20 0.41 0.95 10.17
CA GLU A 20 1.60 1.31 9.39
C GLU A 20 2.84 0.53 9.85
N ALA A 21 3.04 0.38 11.16
CA ALA A 21 4.13 -0.43 11.71
C ALA A 21 4.02 -1.91 11.29
N GLU A 22 2.82 -2.50 11.41
CA GLU A 22 2.55 -3.88 10.97
C GLU A 22 2.90 -4.08 9.48
N GLY A 23 2.53 -3.11 8.62
CA GLY A 23 2.84 -3.18 7.21
C GLY A 23 4.34 -3.00 6.89
N LEU A 24 5.04 -2.14 7.62
CA LEU A 24 6.49 -1.99 7.50
C LEU A 24 7.23 -3.27 7.91
N GLU A 25 6.79 -3.92 8.99
CA GLU A 25 7.36 -5.20 9.44
C GLU A 25 7.13 -6.32 8.43
N CYS A 26 5.89 -6.46 7.91
CA CYS A 26 5.60 -7.43 6.86
C CYS A 26 6.45 -7.18 5.61
N LEU A 27 6.51 -5.93 5.14
CA LEU A 27 7.28 -5.57 3.97
C LEU A 27 8.77 -5.89 4.15
N ALA A 28 9.33 -5.62 5.33
CA ALA A 28 10.71 -5.95 5.65
C ALA A 28 10.97 -7.46 5.55
N GLU A 29 10.07 -8.29 6.10
CA GLU A 29 10.17 -9.74 5.99
C GLU A 29 10.10 -10.25 4.55
N GLU A 30 9.15 -9.75 3.75
CA GLU A 30 8.98 -10.20 2.37
C GLU A 30 10.12 -9.72 1.47
N LEU A 31 10.69 -8.54 1.74
CA LEU A 31 11.90 -8.08 1.09
C LEU A 31 13.09 -8.99 1.39
N GLN A 32 13.28 -9.38 2.64
CA GLN A 32 14.31 -10.34 3.02
C GLN A 32 14.10 -11.70 2.34
N LYS A 33 12.87 -12.24 2.36
CA LYS A 33 12.52 -13.52 1.71
C LYS A 33 12.66 -13.48 0.19
N SER A 34 12.54 -12.30 -0.43
CA SER A 34 12.73 -12.11 -1.89
C SER A 34 14.20 -11.92 -2.31
N GLY A 35 15.11 -11.74 -1.34
CA GLY A 35 16.48 -11.31 -1.62
C GLY A 35 16.56 -9.93 -2.26
N SER A 36 15.55 -9.09 -2.02
CA SER A 36 15.54 -7.70 -2.49
C SER A 36 16.49 -6.85 -1.66
N MET A 37 17.16 -5.91 -2.31
CA MET A 37 18.05 -4.95 -1.66
C MET A 37 17.32 -3.67 -1.20
N VAL A 38 16.01 -3.56 -1.49
CA VAL A 38 15.20 -2.43 -1.01
C VAL A 38 15.15 -2.48 0.51
N ARG A 39 15.38 -1.32 1.13
CA ARG A 39 15.36 -1.17 2.58
C ARG A 39 14.03 -0.59 3.04
N VAL A 40 13.62 -1.02 4.23
CA VAL A 40 12.49 -0.49 4.99
C VAL A 40 13.04 0.01 6.32
N PRO A 41 12.57 1.15 6.84
CA PRO A 41 13.05 1.66 8.13
C PRO A 41 12.62 0.72 9.25
N ARG A 42 13.54 0.42 10.18
CA ARG A 42 13.22 -0.40 11.36
C ARG A 42 12.31 0.34 12.32
N ILE A 43 11.31 -0.35 12.86
CA ILE A 43 10.47 0.17 13.94
C ILE A 43 11.28 0.20 15.24
N GLN A 44 11.20 1.31 15.97
CA GLN A 44 11.77 1.46 17.32
C GLN A 44 10.67 1.43 18.38
N HIS A 45 9.57 2.14 18.14
CA HIS A 45 8.41 2.21 19.03
C HIS A 45 7.15 2.57 18.23
N VAL A 46 6.00 2.04 18.64
CA VAL A 46 4.70 2.41 18.09
C VAL A 46 3.62 2.34 19.15
N ASP A 47 2.73 3.34 19.15
CA ASP A 47 1.46 3.35 19.86
C ASP A 47 0.41 4.15 19.05
N GLU A 48 -0.74 4.44 19.66
CA GLU A 48 -1.82 5.18 19.00
C GLU A 48 -1.46 6.64 18.67
N ALA A 49 -0.52 7.24 19.38
CA ALA A 49 -0.14 8.64 19.25
C ALA A 49 1.14 8.84 18.43
N VAL A 50 2.08 7.89 18.48
CA VAL A 50 3.42 8.05 17.88
C VAL A 50 3.93 6.78 17.20
N LEU A 51 4.68 6.98 16.11
CA LEU A 51 5.48 5.96 15.43
C LEU A 51 6.91 6.47 15.31
N GLU A 52 7.83 5.74 15.92
CA GLU A 52 9.27 6.02 15.88
C GLU A 52 9.97 4.95 15.06
N ILE A 53 10.67 5.40 14.02
CA ILE A 53 11.35 4.54 13.05
C ILE A 53 12.77 5.02 12.79
N GLU A 54 13.59 4.16 12.21
CA GLU A 54 14.89 4.53 11.67
C GLU A 54 14.75 5.72 10.70
N GLU A 55 15.49 6.80 10.95
CA GLU A 55 15.56 7.92 10.00
C GLU A 55 16.41 7.52 8.79
N ILE A 56 15.82 7.61 7.59
CA ILE A 56 16.53 7.34 6.34
C ILE A 56 17.12 8.64 5.82
N GLU A 57 18.45 8.69 5.71
CA GLU A 57 19.14 9.80 5.05
C GLU A 57 18.85 9.75 3.55
N SER A 58 18.27 10.82 3.02
CA SER A 58 17.93 10.92 1.60
C SER A 58 19.19 11.16 0.76
N GLY A 59 19.32 10.40 -0.32
CA GLY A 59 20.37 10.58 -1.32
C GLY A 59 19.79 10.98 -2.69
N PRO A 60 20.65 11.36 -3.64
CA PRO A 60 20.22 11.63 -5.00
C PRO A 60 19.66 10.37 -5.68
N ALA A 61 18.61 10.54 -6.47
CA ALA A 61 18.02 9.47 -7.28
C ALA A 61 18.85 9.25 -8.56
N THR A 62 20.02 8.62 -8.44
CA THR A 62 20.86 8.30 -9.60
C THR A 62 20.23 7.20 -10.46
N SER A 63 20.61 7.11 -11.73
CA SER A 63 20.15 6.06 -12.64
C SER A 63 20.42 4.65 -12.09
N GLU A 64 21.59 4.45 -11.47
CA GLU A 64 21.98 3.19 -10.84
C GLU A 64 21.10 2.87 -9.63
N ALA A 65 20.84 3.86 -8.77
CA ALA A 65 19.99 3.68 -7.60
C ALA A 65 18.54 3.34 -7.99
N LEU A 66 18.00 4.01 -9.01
CA LEU A 66 16.66 3.73 -9.55
C LEU A 66 16.59 2.34 -10.19
N ALA A 67 17.63 1.93 -10.93
CA ALA A 67 17.70 0.59 -11.52
C ALA A 67 17.70 -0.50 -10.43
N GLN A 68 18.56 -0.36 -9.41
CA GLN A 68 18.63 -1.29 -8.27
C GLN A 68 17.31 -1.35 -7.50
N PHE A 69 16.66 -0.20 -7.27
CA PHE A 69 15.36 -0.14 -6.62
C PHE A 69 14.29 -0.87 -7.44
N GLY A 70 14.24 -0.65 -8.76
CA GLY A 70 13.32 -1.33 -9.66
C GLY A 70 13.52 -2.85 -9.69
N GLU A 71 14.77 -3.32 -9.73
CA GLU A 71 15.11 -4.75 -9.64
C GLU A 71 14.65 -5.36 -8.31
N GLY A 72 14.87 -4.66 -7.20
CA GLY A 72 14.43 -5.12 -5.88
C GLY A 72 12.91 -5.21 -5.76
N LEU A 73 12.18 -4.20 -6.26
CA LEU A 73 10.72 -4.25 -6.32
C LEU A 73 10.22 -5.39 -7.22
N ALA A 74 10.88 -5.64 -8.35
CA ALA A 74 10.53 -6.74 -9.23
C ALA A 74 10.73 -8.10 -8.54
N ARG A 75 11.77 -8.28 -7.72
CA ARG A 75 11.99 -9.50 -6.92
C ARG A 75 10.88 -9.69 -5.89
N LEU A 76 10.52 -8.64 -5.16
CA LEU A 76 9.40 -8.67 -4.23
C LEU A 76 8.10 -9.06 -4.95
N HIS A 77 7.80 -8.44 -6.08
CA HIS A 77 6.56 -8.68 -6.81
C HIS A 77 6.46 -10.06 -7.46
N LYS A 78 7.59 -10.73 -7.72
CA LYS A 78 7.60 -12.11 -8.23
C LYS A 78 7.18 -13.15 -7.18
N ARG A 79 7.19 -12.82 -5.89
CA ARG A 79 6.70 -13.70 -4.84
C ARG A 79 5.19 -13.81 -4.94
N GLN A 80 4.70 -15.05 -5.10
CA GLN A 80 3.28 -15.34 -5.21
C GLN A 80 2.67 -15.56 -3.83
N GLN A 81 1.43 -15.09 -3.65
CA GLN A 81 0.58 -15.40 -2.51
C GLN A 81 -0.64 -16.19 -2.98
N PRO A 82 -1.26 -17.03 -2.14
CA PRO A 82 -2.43 -17.81 -2.52
C PRO A 82 -3.70 -16.97 -2.66
N GLN A 83 -3.73 -15.78 -2.04
CA GLN A 83 -4.90 -14.91 -1.96
C GLN A 83 -4.48 -13.44 -2.04
N TYR A 84 -5.41 -12.59 -2.48
CA TYR A 84 -5.32 -11.14 -2.44
C TYR A 84 -5.90 -10.62 -1.13
N GLY A 85 -5.24 -9.63 -0.53
CA GLY A 85 -5.74 -8.98 0.68
C GLY A 85 -4.73 -9.01 1.83
N TRP A 86 -5.26 -8.84 3.03
CA TRP A 86 -4.56 -8.83 4.31
C TRP A 86 -5.52 -9.29 5.41
N GLY A 87 -4.98 -9.81 6.52
CA GLY A 87 -5.78 -10.28 7.66
C GLY A 87 -6.54 -9.17 8.40
N ARG A 88 -6.17 -7.90 8.14
CA ARG A 88 -6.71 -6.71 8.81
C ARG A 88 -6.92 -5.57 7.82
N ASP A 89 -8.01 -4.82 7.98
CA ASP A 89 -8.20 -3.55 7.27
C ASP A 89 -7.15 -2.52 7.73
N ASN A 90 -6.66 -1.69 6.81
CA ASN A 90 -5.68 -0.64 7.13
C ASN A 90 -6.09 0.68 6.48
N TYR A 91 -5.12 1.54 6.16
CA TYR A 91 -5.37 2.89 5.67
C TYR A 91 -4.53 3.19 4.43
N ILE A 92 -5.11 3.97 3.52
CA ILE A 92 -4.41 4.61 2.40
C ILE A 92 -4.57 6.13 2.55
N GLY A 93 -3.50 6.77 3.03
CA GLY A 93 -3.59 8.15 3.52
C GLY A 93 -4.59 8.26 4.67
N LEU A 94 -5.64 9.06 4.49
CA LEU A 94 -6.71 9.27 5.48
C LEU A 94 -7.96 8.39 5.24
N SER A 95 -7.93 7.54 4.22
CA SER A 95 -9.07 6.70 3.84
C SER A 95 -8.87 5.29 4.39
N PRO A 96 -9.87 4.65 5.03
CA PRO A 96 -9.78 3.24 5.35
C PRO A 96 -9.63 2.41 4.07
N GLN A 97 -8.97 1.27 4.19
CA GLN A 97 -8.71 0.35 3.11
C GLN A 97 -9.13 -1.05 3.53
N LYS A 98 -10.17 -1.57 2.86
CA LYS A 98 -10.69 -2.91 3.09
C LYS A 98 -9.74 -3.96 2.55
N ASN A 99 -9.31 -4.91 3.36
CA ASN A 99 -8.30 -5.89 2.93
C ASN A 99 -8.73 -7.34 3.00
N GLY A 100 -9.96 -7.66 3.41
CA GLY A 100 -10.43 -9.03 3.53
C GLY A 100 -10.02 -9.93 2.35
N TRP A 101 -9.56 -11.14 2.68
CA TRP A 101 -8.97 -12.08 1.73
C TRP A 101 -9.91 -12.44 0.57
N SER A 102 -9.34 -12.58 -0.62
CA SER A 102 -10.04 -12.98 -1.84
C SER A 102 -9.16 -13.88 -2.70
N GLN A 103 -9.74 -14.87 -3.36
CA GLN A 103 -9.04 -15.71 -4.35
C GLN A 103 -9.09 -15.12 -5.77
N SER A 104 -9.91 -14.08 -5.99
CA SER A 104 -10.05 -13.43 -7.30
C SER A 104 -9.60 -11.98 -7.22
N TRP A 105 -8.63 -11.63 -8.06
CA TRP A 105 -8.16 -10.26 -8.18
C TRP A 105 -9.29 -9.31 -8.56
N GLY A 106 -10.07 -9.70 -9.57
CA GLY A 106 -11.16 -8.87 -10.07
C GLY A 106 -12.19 -8.57 -8.98
N GLN A 107 -12.59 -9.60 -8.21
CA GLN A 107 -13.48 -9.42 -7.06
C GLN A 107 -12.85 -8.51 -6.00
N PHE A 108 -11.58 -8.75 -5.65
CA PHE A 108 -10.88 -7.95 -4.64
C PHE A 108 -10.77 -6.48 -5.06
N PHE A 109 -10.30 -6.21 -6.27
CA PHE A 109 -10.04 -4.86 -6.75
C PHE A 109 -11.35 -4.09 -6.96
N VAL A 110 -12.34 -4.70 -7.60
CA VAL A 110 -13.64 -4.04 -7.82
C VAL A 110 -14.30 -3.75 -6.47
N ARG A 111 -14.47 -4.74 -5.60
CA ARG A 111 -15.22 -4.55 -4.34
C ARG A 111 -14.45 -3.75 -3.30
N ASN A 112 -13.22 -4.17 -3.01
CA ASN A 112 -12.47 -3.64 -1.87
C ASN A 112 -11.64 -2.40 -2.21
N ARG A 113 -11.51 -2.02 -3.49
CA ARG A 113 -10.84 -0.77 -3.89
C ARG A 113 -11.80 0.18 -4.59
N LEU A 114 -12.37 -0.20 -5.72
CA LEU A 114 -13.17 0.72 -6.53
C LEU A 114 -14.51 1.04 -5.88
N GLU A 115 -15.36 0.04 -5.65
CA GLU A 115 -16.68 0.20 -5.03
C GLU A 115 -16.56 0.82 -3.63
N TYR A 116 -15.59 0.37 -2.83
CA TYR A 116 -15.34 0.98 -1.53
C TYR A 116 -15.07 2.49 -1.66
N GLN A 117 -14.12 2.94 -2.49
CA GLN A 117 -13.84 4.38 -2.64
C GLN A 117 -15.02 5.15 -3.22
N VAL A 118 -15.77 4.55 -4.17
CA VAL A 118 -16.97 5.18 -4.73
C VAL A 118 -18.06 5.36 -3.68
N SER A 119 -18.27 4.38 -2.79
CA SER A 119 -19.23 4.50 -1.68
C SER A 119 -18.89 5.64 -0.70
N ARG A 120 -17.63 6.12 -0.69
CA ARG A 120 -17.16 7.23 0.15
C ARG A 120 -17.39 8.61 -0.48
N ILE A 121 -17.81 8.67 -1.75
CA ILE A 121 -18.14 9.93 -2.42
C ILE A 121 -19.40 10.53 -1.76
N ARG A 122 -19.27 11.76 -1.26
CA ARG A 122 -20.36 12.46 -0.56
C ARG A 122 -21.43 12.98 -1.50
N ASP A 123 -21.03 13.43 -2.69
CA ASP A 123 -21.94 13.89 -3.73
C ASP A 123 -22.67 12.70 -4.34
N ARG A 124 -23.99 12.67 -4.17
CA ARG A 124 -24.83 11.54 -4.60
C ARG A 124 -24.87 11.41 -6.11
N ASP A 125 -24.96 12.50 -6.86
CA ASP A 125 -25.09 12.45 -8.32
C ASP A 125 -23.79 11.98 -8.97
N ILE A 126 -22.65 12.42 -8.44
CA ILE A 126 -21.33 11.93 -8.85
C ILE A 126 -21.19 10.44 -8.51
N ARG A 127 -21.57 10.04 -7.29
CA ARG A 127 -21.50 8.64 -6.87
C ARG A 127 -22.34 7.75 -7.77
N ASP A 128 -23.64 8.05 -7.93
CA ASP A 128 -24.58 7.25 -8.73
C ASP A 128 -24.09 7.13 -10.19
N ARG A 129 -23.52 8.20 -10.75
CA ARG A 129 -22.90 8.19 -12.08
C ARG A 129 -21.70 7.23 -12.17
N ILE A 130 -20.80 7.26 -11.18
CA ILE A 130 -19.61 6.39 -11.18
C ILE A 130 -20.00 4.94 -10.90
N GLU A 131 -20.96 4.69 -10.01
CA GLU A 131 -21.54 3.36 -9.76
C GLU A 131 -22.13 2.76 -11.04
N GLY A 132 -22.85 3.56 -11.84
CA GLY A 132 -23.36 3.12 -13.14
C GLY A 132 -22.25 2.70 -14.11
N VAL A 133 -21.13 3.44 -14.16
CA VAL A 133 -19.97 3.07 -14.98
C VAL A 133 -19.30 1.80 -14.47
N LEU A 134 -19.15 1.65 -13.15
CA LEU A 134 -18.58 0.46 -12.53
C LEU A 134 -19.46 -0.78 -12.75
N GLY A 135 -20.78 -0.65 -12.70
CA GLY A 135 -21.69 -1.77 -12.99
C GLY A 135 -21.52 -2.32 -14.42
N ILE A 136 -21.36 -1.42 -15.40
CA ILE A 136 -21.20 -1.80 -16.80
C ILE A 136 -19.77 -2.32 -17.08
N ARG A 137 -18.74 -1.61 -16.62
CA ARG A 137 -17.34 -1.90 -16.97
C ARG A 137 -16.64 -2.84 -15.98
N GLY A 138 -17.09 -2.89 -14.73
CA GLY A 138 -16.54 -3.78 -13.70
C GLY A 138 -16.88 -5.25 -13.94
N ALA A 139 -17.98 -5.53 -14.66
CA ALA A 139 -18.41 -6.90 -14.98
C ALA A 139 -17.30 -7.74 -15.66
N CYS A 140 -16.49 -7.15 -16.54
CA CYS A 140 -15.39 -7.87 -17.21
C CYS A 140 -14.20 -8.19 -16.29
N TRP A 141 -14.07 -7.48 -15.17
CA TRP A 141 -13.08 -7.76 -14.13
C TRP A 141 -13.60 -8.87 -13.21
N LEU A 142 -14.90 -8.89 -12.93
CA LEU A 142 -15.55 -9.91 -12.11
C LEU A 142 -15.63 -11.27 -12.82
N SER A 143 -15.72 -11.30 -14.15
CA SER A 143 -15.78 -12.52 -14.96
C SER A 143 -14.45 -13.28 -15.09
N GLY A 144 -13.37 -12.79 -14.48
CA GLY A 144 -12.05 -13.44 -14.53
C GLY A 144 -11.34 -13.32 -15.89
N SER A 145 -11.86 -12.49 -16.81
CA SER A 145 -11.28 -12.28 -18.13
C SER A 145 -9.98 -11.47 -18.10
N VAL A 146 -9.70 -10.78 -16.99
CA VAL A 146 -8.43 -10.10 -16.72
C VAL A 146 -7.49 -11.04 -15.97
N ARG A 147 -6.46 -11.54 -16.65
CA ARG A 147 -5.38 -12.34 -16.03
C ARG A 147 -4.32 -11.40 -15.45
N VAL A 148 -4.21 -11.36 -14.12
CA VAL A 148 -3.06 -10.76 -13.46
C VAL A 148 -1.96 -11.81 -13.36
N VAL A 149 -0.80 -11.49 -13.92
CA VAL A 149 0.32 -12.44 -14.15
C VAL A 149 1.06 -12.82 -12.86
N SER A 150 0.81 -12.12 -11.75
CA SER A 150 1.33 -12.46 -10.42
C SER A 150 0.55 -11.74 -9.33
N ILE A 151 0.47 -12.32 -8.13
CA ILE A 151 -0.04 -11.66 -6.91
C ILE A 151 1.19 -11.18 -6.15
N PRO A 152 1.58 -9.90 -6.22
CA PRO A 152 2.75 -9.43 -5.47
C PRO A 152 2.49 -9.58 -3.99
N ALA A 153 3.45 -10.14 -3.25
CA ALA A 153 3.33 -10.45 -1.83
C ALA A 153 2.89 -9.26 -0.95
N CYS A 154 3.14 -8.02 -1.39
CA CYS A 154 2.82 -6.79 -0.65
C CYS A 154 2.01 -5.78 -1.50
N PHE A 155 1.23 -6.21 -2.51
CA PHE A 155 0.55 -5.27 -3.43
C PHE A 155 -0.41 -4.27 -2.76
N MET A 156 -0.66 -4.38 -1.44
CA MET A 156 -1.56 -3.48 -0.71
C MET A 156 -0.89 -2.46 0.22
N GLU A 157 0.42 -2.56 0.46
CA GLU A 157 1.14 -1.66 1.39
C GLU A 157 1.85 -0.51 0.68
N ILE A 158 2.33 -0.72 -0.55
CA ILE A 158 3.17 0.26 -1.28
C ILE A 158 2.37 1.50 -1.69
N TYR A 159 1.05 1.41 -1.84
CA TYR A 159 0.22 2.57 -2.21
C TYR A 159 0.00 3.57 -1.05
N GLY A 160 0.31 3.21 0.20
CA GLY A 160 0.29 4.12 1.36
C GLY A 160 1.62 4.84 1.60
N LEU A 161 2.75 4.14 1.45
CA LEU A 161 4.08 4.68 1.78
C LEU A 161 4.66 5.60 0.69
N ALA A 162 4.34 5.36 -0.59
CA ALA A 162 4.89 6.15 -1.69
C ALA A 162 4.42 7.62 -1.70
N THR A 163 3.28 7.94 -1.09
CA THR A 163 2.75 9.32 -1.09
C THR A 163 3.32 10.20 0.03
N SER A 164 3.97 9.63 1.04
CA SER A 164 4.63 10.40 2.11
C SER A 164 6.08 10.77 1.77
N CYS A 165 6.84 9.87 1.14
CA CYS A 165 8.24 10.16 0.77
C CYS A 165 8.38 11.09 -0.44
N LEU A 166 7.39 11.16 -1.34
CA LEU A 166 7.47 11.97 -2.56
C LEU A 166 7.04 13.44 -2.39
N LYS A 167 6.50 13.84 -1.24
CA LYS A 167 6.11 15.25 -0.98
C LYS A 167 7.30 16.18 -0.71
N GLY A 168 8.53 15.66 -0.65
CA GLY A 168 9.75 16.44 -0.44
C GLY A 168 10.50 16.86 -1.71
N MET A 169 10.17 16.31 -2.88
CA MET A 169 10.86 16.65 -4.14
C MET A 169 10.20 17.87 -4.78
N ARG A 170 10.68 19.07 -4.45
CA ARG A 170 10.46 20.23 -5.31
C ARG A 170 11.29 20.01 -6.60
N PRO A 171 10.72 20.20 -7.79
CA PRO A 171 11.53 20.31 -8.99
C PRO A 171 12.41 21.56 -8.85
N GLY A 172 13.73 21.35 -8.90
CA GLY A 172 14.70 22.41 -9.15
C GLY A 172 14.86 22.63 -10.65
#